data_AF-A0A7G9SGE3-F1
#
_entry.id   AF-A0A7G9SGE3-F1
#
_cell.length_a   1.000
_cell.length_b   1.000
_cell.length_c   1.000
_cell.angle_alpha   90.00
_cell.angle_beta   90.00
_cell.angle_gamma   90.00
#
_symmetry.space_group_name_H-M   'P 1'
#
loop_
_entity.id
_entity.type
_entity.pdbx_description
1 polymer ?
#
loop_
_entity_poly.entity_id
_entity_poly.type
_entity_poly.pdbx_seq_one_letter_code
_entity_poly.pdbx_strand_id
1 'polypeptide(L)' 'MDERLASMSPDELRSAMRSLGYRTQNDLAQAIGVSRSAVSLWLEGKVGVPRPVAMLLRMLLAAQRRPF' A
#
# COMPACT_ATOMS: atom_id res chain seq x y z
N MET A 1 -17.40 5.99 -15.90
CA MET A 1 -16.23 6.61 -15.28
C MET A 1 -15.62 5.61 -14.31
N ASP A 2 -14.33 5.33 -14.51
CA ASP A 2 -13.35 5.02 -13.46
C ASP A 2 -13.31 3.66 -12.74
N GLU A 3 -13.18 2.57 -13.51
CA GLU A 3 -12.58 1.32 -13.00
C GLU A 3 -11.02 1.38 -12.95
N ARG A 4 -10.42 2.52 -13.33
CA ARG A 4 -8.95 2.72 -13.42
C ARG A 4 -8.32 3.41 -12.19
N LEU A 5 -9.03 3.47 -11.08
CA LEU A 5 -8.57 4.09 -9.82
C LEU A 5 -7.97 3.10 -8.81
N ALA A 6 -8.21 1.80 -8.97
CA ALA A 6 -7.54 0.77 -8.19
C ALA A 6 -6.23 0.39 -8.88
N SER A 7 -5.12 0.91 -8.39
CA SER A 7 -3.83 0.73 -9.08
C SER A 7 -2.93 -0.34 -8.47
N MET A 8 -3.31 -0.95 -7.34
CA MET A 8 -2.51 -1.96 -6.64
C MET A 8 -3.41 -3.05 -6.04
N SER A 9 -3.09 -4.31 -6.35
CA SER A 9 -3.83 -5.49 -5.88
C SER A 9 -3.50 -5.84 -4.41
N PRO A 10 -4.32 -6.62 -3.70
CA PRO A 10 -4.04 -7.04 -2.33
C PRO A 10 -2.69 -7.76 -2.17
N ASP A 11 -2.32 -8.62 -3.12
CA ASP A 11 -1.03 -9.32 -3.11
C ASP A 11 0.16 -8.39 -3.34
N GLU A 12 0.01 -7.40 -4.22
CA GLU A 12 1.01 -6.35 -4.44
C GLU A 12 1.18 -5.51 -3.17
N LEU A 13 0.09 -5.15 -2.49
CA LEU A 13 0.11 -4.45 -1.21
C LEU A 13 0.82 -5.26 -0.11
N ARG A 14 0.51 -6.55 0.03
CA ARG A 14 1.20 -7.43 1.00
C ARG A 14 2.70 -7.53 0.70
N SER A 15 3.06 -7.61 -0.58
CA SER A 15 4.46 -7.63 -0.99
C SER A 15 5.17 -6.33 -0.63
N ALA A 16 4.54 -5.19 -0.92
CA ALA A 16 5.05 -3.87 -0.56
C ALA A 16 5.25 -3.72 0.96
N MET A 17 4.28 -4.15 1.77
CA MET A 17 4.40 -4.15 3.23
C MET A 17 5.62 -4.94 3.70
N ARG A 18 5.80 -6.18 3.22
CA ARG A 18 6.95 -7.01 3.60
C ARG A 18 8.27 -6.38 3.19
N SER A 19 8.38 -5.85 1.98
CA SER A 19 9.60 -5.20 1.49
C SER A 19 9.93 -3.93 2.29
N LEU A 20 8.93 -3.11 2.61
CA LEU A 20 9.11 -1.90 3.41
C LEU A 20 9.29 -2.17 4.91
N GLY A 21 9.16 -3.43 5.35
CA GLY A 21 9.32 -3.84 6.74
C GLY A 21 8.08 -3.62 7.62
N TYR A 22 6.94 -3.26 7.02
CA TYR A 22 5.71 -3.05 7.77
C TYR A 22 5.08 -4.38 8.21
N ARG A 23 5.02 -4.62 9.52
CA ARG A 23 4.62 -5.92 10.08
C ARG A 23 3.12 -6.05 10.32
N THR A 24 2.41 -4.94 10.48
CA THR A 24 0.97 -4.95 10.79
C THR A 24 0.19 -3.96 9.91
N GLN A 25 -1.12 -4.15 9.81
CA GLN A 25 -2.00 -3.19 9.14
C GLN A 25 -1.95 -1.80 9.80
N ASN A 26 -1.82 -1.76 11.13
CA ASN A 26 -1.79 -0.49 11.88
C ASN A 26 -0.48 0.26 11.62
N ASP A 27 0.63 -0.47 11.52
CA ASP A 27 1.95 0.07 11.22
C ASP A 27 2.00 0.74 9.84
N LEU A 28 1.51 0.05 8.80
CA LEU A 28 1.31 0.66 7.48
C LEU A 28 0.37 1.87 7.56
N ALA A 29 -0.76 1.73 8.23
CA ALA A 29 -1.79 2.78 8.31
C ALA A 29 -1.24 4.08 8.92
N GLN A 30 -0.50 3.98 10.03
CA GLN A 30 0.16 5.12 10.66
C GLN A 30 1.22 5.75 9.74
N ALA A 31 2.02 4.93 9.06
CA ALA A 31 3.09 5.42 8.18
C ALA A 31 2.57 6.26 6.99
N ILE A 32 1.37 5.97 6.49
CA ILE A 32 0.78 6.67 5.33
C ILE A 32 -0.41 7.60 5.71
N GLY A 33 -0.71 7.74 7.00
CA GLY A 33 -1.75 8.64 7.50
C GLY A 33 -3.19 8.21 7.18
N VAL A 34 -3.49 6.90 7.20
CA VAL A 34 -4.85 6.37 6.98
C VAL A 34 -5.32 5.52 8.15
N SER A 35 -6.59 5.15 8.16
CA SER A 35 -7.15 4.25 9.19
C SER A 35 -6.76 2.79 8.94
N ARG A 36 -6.51 2.02 10.01
CA ARG A 36 -6.28 0.56 9.94
C ARG A 36 -7.39 -0.16 9.16
N SER A 37 -8.65 0.23 9.37
CA SER A 37 -9.80 -0.39 8.68
C SER A 37 -9.74 -0.22 7.17
N ALA A 38 -9.23 0.91 6.66
CA ALA A 38 -9.02 1.11 5.22
C ALA A 38 -7.99 0.11 4.67
N VAL A 39 -6.88 -0.09 5.37
CA VAL A 39 -5.86 -1.09 5.03
C VAL A 39 -6.44 -2.51 5.04
N SER A 40 -7.30 -2.84 6.01
CA SER A 40 -7.99 -4.14 6.04
C SER A 40 -8.84 -4.37 4.80
N LEU A 41 -9.65 -3.38 4.40
CA LEU A 41 -10.49 -3.45 3.20
C LEU A 41 -9.66 -3.65 1.93
N TRP A 42 -8.49 -3.02 1.84
CA TRP A 42 -7.58 -3.20 0.71
C TRP A 42 -6.97 -4.61 0.67
N LEU A 43 -6.54 -5.13 1.81
CA LEU A 43 -5.93 -6.47 1.89
C LEU A 43 -6.93 -7.61 1.70
N GLU A 44 -8.18 -7.37 2.05
CA GLU A 44 -9.32 -8.26 1.79
C GLU A 44 -9.82 -8.17 0.34
N GLY A 45 -9.33 -7.19 -0.45
CA GLY A 45 -9.77 -6.96 -1.83
C GLY A 45 -11.18 -6.40 -1.95
N LYS A 46 -11.80 -5.98 -0.85
CA LYS A 46 -13.13 -5.36 -0.83
C LYS A 46 -13.14 -3.98 -1.48
N VAL A 47 -12.02 -3.26 -1.38
CA VAL A 47 -11.81 -1.95 -1.99
C VAL A 47 -10.40 -1.93 -2.59
N GLY A 48 -10.24 -1.35 -3.78
CA GLY A 48 -8.91 -1.14 -4.37
C GLY A 48 -8.08 -0.11 -3.61
N VAL A 49 -6.77 -0.28 -3.60
CA VAL A 49 -5.85 0.74 -3.04
C VAL A 49 -5.94 2.02 -3.88
N PRO A 50 -6.19 3.21 -3.26
CA PRO A 50 -6.24 4.47 -3.97
C PRO A 50 -4.93 4.77 -4.70
N ARG A 51 -5.04 5.32 -5.92
CA ARG A 51 -3.88 5.62 -6.77
C ARG A 51 -2.76 6.43 -6.10
N PRO A 52 -3.04 7.49 -5.31
CA PRO A 52 -1.99 8.23 -4.60
C PRO A 52 -1.23 7.36 -3.59
N VAL A 53 -1.93 6.47 -2.88
CA VAL A 53 -1.32 5.54 -1.91
C VAL A 53 -0.43 4.53 -2.62
N ALA A 54 -0.90 3.96 -3.72
CA ALA A 54 -0.09 3.04 -4.50
C ALA A 54 1.17 3.72 -5.08
N MET A 55 1.05 4.98 -5.54
CA MET A 55 2.21 5.76 -5.99
C MET A 55 3.21 5.98 -4.86
N LEU A 56 2.74 6.36 -3.67
CA LEU A 56 3.60 6.54 -2.50
C LEU A 56 4.35 5.25 -2.15
N LEU A 57 3.65 4.12 -2.05
CA LEU A 57 4.27 2.83 -1.73
C LEU A 57 5.33 2.43 -2.77
N ARG A 58 5.06 2.65 -4.05
CA ARG A 58 6.03 2.38 -5.13
C ARG A 58 7.24 3.30 -5.04
N MET A 59 7.06 4.57 -4.70
CA MET A 59 8.16 5.52 -4.50
C MET A 59 9.05 5.10 -3.31
N LEU A 60 8.45 4.67 -2.19
CA LEU A 60 9.19 4.17 -1.04
C LEU A 60 9.99 2.90 -1.38
N LEU A 61 9.38 1.97 -2.14
CA LEU A 61 10.06 0.76 -2.61
C LEU A 61 11.24 1.08 -3.53
N ALA A 62 11.08 2.05 -4.44
CA ALA A 62 12.13 2.48 -5.33
C ALA A 62 13.29 3.14 -4.56
N ALA A 63 12.98 3.94 -3.55
CA ALA A 63 13.97 4.59 -2.69
C ALA A 63 14.81 3.56 -1.89
N GLN A 64 14.19 2.50 -1.38
CA GLN A 64 14.89 1.45 -0.61
C GLN A 64 15.91 0.66 -1.44
N ARG A 65 15.71 0.55 -2.76
CA ARG A 65 16.58 -0.22 -3.66
C ARG A 65 17.80 0.56 -4.15
N ARG A 66 17.91 1.86 -3.86
CA ARG A 66 19.02 2.67 -4.36
C ARG A 66 20.27 2.37 -3.50
N PRO A 67 21.33 1.75 -4.06
CA PRO A 67 22.60 1.63 -3.36
C PRO A 67 23.20 3.04 -3.21
N PHE A 68 23.69 3.35 -2.02
CA PHE A 68 24.50 4.54 -1.77
C PHE A 68 25.94 4.31 -2.23
#